data_AF-A0A929A3V2-F1
#
_entry.id   AF-A0A929A3V2-F1
#
_cell.length_a   1.000
_cell.length_b   1.000
_cell.length_c   1.000
_cell.angle_alpha   90.00
_cell.angle_beta   90.00
_cell.angle_gamma   90.00
#
_symmetry.space_group_name_H-M   'P 1'
#
loop_
_entity.id
_entity.type
_entity.pdbx_description
1 polymer ?
#
loop_
_entity_poly.entity_id
_entity_poly.type
_entity_poly.pdbx_seq_one_letter_code
_entity_poly.pdbx_strand_id
1 'polypeptide(L)'
;MTLPTVILPGYLAGAPPYREMEEALRGMDIPVVTVPLRRRDWLPTLGGRSITPILEKLDATVQQVRQQYGCDRLNLVGHSAGGWIARIYLGEVPYTIHPSDGDRSGLWKAHPYVATLVSLGTPHISQERWTRRNLDFVKDNYPGAFYPNVRYICVAGKSIQGSRWRSWFAYSSYEQTCGDGDRWGDGITPIEAALLDGAENHVLDHVYHSPRPGQFWYGSEPVVKQWASYLA
;
A
#
# COMPACT_ATOMS: atom_id res chain seq x y z
N MET A 1 -24.68 -0.66 2.12
CA MET A 1 -24.16 0.15 1.00
C MET A 1 -22.66 -0.08 1.00
N THR A 2 -22.09 -0.47 -0.13
CA THR A 2 -20.64 -0.66 -0.26
C THR A 2 -19.90 0.64 0.02
N LEU A 3 -18.90 0.63 0.87
CA LEU A 3 -18.17 1.86 1.20
C LEU A 3 -17.29 2.27 0.02
N PRO A 4 -17.16 3.59 -0.24
CA PRO A 4 -16.26 4.05 -1.29
C PRO A 4 -14.81 3.66 -0.95
N THR A 5 -14.02 3.43 -1.98
CA THR A 5 -12.64 2.95 -1.88
C THR A 5 -11.67 3.99 -2.42
N VAL A 6 -10.62 4.30 -1.66
CA VAL A 6 -9.51 5.14 -2.13
C VAL A 6 -8.28 4.28 -2.35
N ILE A 7 -7.74 4.29 -3.58
CA ILE A 7 -6.52 3.57 -3.92
C ILE A 7 -5.33 4.52 -3.79
N LEU A 8 -4.33 4.17 -2.99
CA LEU A 8 -3.03 4.85 -2.93
C LEU A 8 -1.98 4.08 -3.75
N PRO A 9 -1.49 4.66 -4.86
CA PRO A 9 -0.43 4.06 -5.65
C PRO A 9 0.87 3.80 -4.89
N GLY A 10 1.62 2.81 -5.37
CA GLY A 10 2.99 2.53 -4.95
C GLY A 10 4.02 3.55 -5.41
N TYR A 11 5.22 3.46 -4.83
CA TYR A 11 6.32 4.40 -5.04
C TYR A 11 6.65 4.58 -6.53
N LEU A 12 6.88 5.83 -6.96
CA LEU A 12 7.15 6.23 -8.35
C LEU A 12 6.01 5.92 -9.36
N ALA A 13 4.88 5.38 -8.93
CA ALA A 13 3.73 5.16 -9.79
C ALA A 13 2.84 6.42 -9.86
N GLY A 14 2.17 6.62 -11.00
CA GLY A 14 1.04 7.54 -11.08
C GLY A 14 -0.29 6.79 -10.96
N ALA A 15 -1.41 7.49 -11.07
CA ALA A 15 -2.74 6.91 -11.16
C ALA A 15 -3.02 6.03 -12.42
N PRO A 16 -2.52 6.35 -13.64
CA PRO A 16 -2.96 5.65 -14.86
C PRO A 16 -2.82 4.11 -14.87
N PRO A 17 -1.75 3.50 -14.32
CA PRO A 17 -1.62 2.05 -14.25
C PRO A 17 -2.73 1.35 -13.44
N TYR A 18 -3.44 2.07 -12.57
CA TYR A 18 -4.49 1.50 -11.71
C TYR A 18 -5.88 1.54 -12.36
N ARG A 19 -5.99 2.00 -13.62
CA ARG A 19 -7.29 2.13 -14.30
C ARG A 19 -8.06 0.82 -14.38
N GLU A 20 -7.38 -0.28 -14.72
CA GLU A 20 -8.00 -1.62 -14.76
C GLU A 20 -8.55 -2.02 -13.38
N MET A 21 -7.79 -1.70 -12.32
CA MET A 21 -8.22 -1.94 -10.93
C MET A 21 -9.49 -1.15 -10.59
N GLU A 22 -9.55 0.13 -10.99
CA GLU A 22 -10.74 0.95 -10.81
C GLU A 22 -11.93 0.43 -11.61
N GLU A 23 -11.73 0.03 -12.86
CA GLU A 23 -12.78 -0.51 -13.73
C GLU A 23 -13.33 -1.82 -13.17
N ALA A 24 -12.48 -2.71 -12.66
CA ALA A 24 -12.88 -3.95 -12.02
C ALA A 24 -13.71 -3.70 -10.75
N LEU A 25 -13.29 -2.75 -9.89
CA LEU A 25 -14.05 -2.37 -8.70
C LEU A 25 -15.40 -1.72 -9.06
N ARG A 26 -15.44 -0.84 -10.06
CA ARG A 26 -16.70 -0.25 -10.56
C ARG A 26 -17.64 -1.32 -11.13
N GLY A 27 -17.11 -2.33 -11.82
CA GLY A 27 -17.88 -3.48 -12.29
C GLY A 27 -18.44 -4.37 -11.17
N MET A 28 -17.98 -4.17 -9.93
CA MET A 28 -18.51 -4.79 -8.71
C MET A 28 -19.39 -3.83 -7.90
N ASP A 29 -19.82 -2.70 -8.49
CA ASP A 29 -20.60 -1.64 -7.84
C ASP A 29 -19.90 -1.02 -6.61
N ILE A 30 -18.55 -1.03 -6.59
CA ILE A 30 -17.74 -0.41 -5.54
C ILE A 30 -17.31 0.98 -6.02
N PRO A 31 -17.78 2.08 -5.38
CA PRO A 31 -17.31 3.42 -5.72
C PRO A 31 -15.81 3.51 -5.45
N VAL A 32 -15.03 4.01 -6.40
CA VAL A 32 -13.57 4.01 -6.29
C VAL A 32 -12.93 5.25 -6.90
N VAL A 33 -11.92 5.76 -6.19
CA VAL A 33 -11.05 6.85 -6.65
C VAL A 33 -9.59 6.51 -6.35
N THR A 34 -8.74 6.50 -7.37
CA THR A 34 -7.29 6.46 -7.18
C THR A 34 -6.76 7.85 -6.85
N VAL A 35 -5.93 7.97 -5.81
CA VAL A 35 -5.23 9.22 -5.49
C VAL A 35 -4.51 9.70 -6.75
N PRO A 36 -4.73 10.95 -7.21
CA PRO A 36 -4.30 11.42 -8.53
C PRO A 36 -2.80 11.76 -8.57
N LEU A 37 -1.97 10.81 -8.15
CA LEU A 37 -0.52 10.92 -8.15
C LEU A 37 0.02 10.92 -9.57
N ARG A 38 1.03 11.75 -9.79
CA ARG A 38 1.92 11.75 -10.93
C ARG A 38 3.28 11.25 -10.48
N ARG A 39 4.06 10.66 -11.38
CA ARG A 39 5.44 10.23 -11.05
C ARG A 39 6.28 11.34 -10.40
N ARG A 40 6.09 12.60 -10.85
CA ARG A 40 6.80 13.76 -10.31
C ARG A 40 6.45 14.11 -8.86
N ASP A 41 5.29 13.68 -8.37
CA ASP A 41 4.86 13.92 -6.98
C ASP A 41 5.73 13.16 -5.98
N TRP A 42 6.44 12.12 -6.44
CA TRP A 42 7.39 11.36 -5.64
C TRP A 42 8.79 12.00 -5.58
N LEU A 43 9.11 12.96 -6.46
CA LEU A 43 10.46 13.59 -6.50
C LEU A 43 10.88 14.19 -5.15
N PRO A 44 10.00 14.84 -4.35
CA PRO A 44 10.36 15.33 -3.02
C PRO A 44 10.70 14.22 -2.01
N THR A 45 10.24 12.99 -2.26
CA THR A 45 10.39 11.83 -1.37
C THR A 45 11.63 10.97 -1.68
N LEU A 46 12.33 11.24 -2.80
CA LEU A 46 13.49 10.46 -3.23
C LEU A 46 14.60 10.41 -2.17
N GLY A 47 15.25 9.25 -2.05
CA GLY A 47 16.33 9.05 -1.08
C GLY A 47 15.81 8.92 0.35
N GLY A 48 14.61 8.38 0.54
CA GLY A 48 14.04 8.16 1.87
C GLY A 48 13.60 9.42 2.58
N ARG A 49 13.35 10.51 1.84
CA ARG A 49 12.81 11.75 2.40
C ARG A 49 11.34 11.57 2.81
N SER A 50 10.81 12.60 3.45
CA SER A 50 9.44 12.64 3.92
C SER A 50 8.43 12.28 2.83
N ILE A 51 7.47 11.43 3.17
CA ILE A 51 6.30 11.10 2.34
C ILE A 51 5.09 11.99 2.64
N THR A 52 5.25 13.04 3.47
CA THR A 52 4.18 13.99 3.79
C THR A 52 3.47 14.56 2.56
N PRO A 53 4.15 14.92 1.45
CA PRO A 53 3.46 15.37 0.24
C PRO A 53 2.49 14.34 -0.38
N ILE A 54 2.75 13.04 -0.15
CA ILE A 54 1.88 11.95 -0.60
C ILE A 54 0.71 11.77 0.38
N LEU A 55 0.96 11.90 1.69
CA LEU A 55 -0.10 11.88 2.71
C LEU A 55 -1.07 13.05 2.55
N GLU A 56 -0.60 14.26 2.23
CA GLU A 56 -1.45 15.41 1.96
C GLU A 56 -2.39 15.17 0.77
N LYS A 57 -1.89 14.50 -0.29
CA LYS A 57 -2.71 14.13 -1.45
C LYS A 57 -3.69 13.00 -1.14
N LEU A 58 -3.28 12.03 -0.33
CA LEU A 58 -4.18 10.98 0.17
C LEU A 58 -5.32 11.61 0.97
N ASP A 59 -5.00 12.47 1.92
CA ASP A 59 -5.98 13.13 2.78
C ASP A 59 -6.98 13.95 1.96
N ALA A 60 -6.49 14.81 1.05
CA ALA A 60 -7.37 15.59 0.18
C ALA A 60 -8.33 14.70 -0.63
N THR A 61 -7.84 13.56 -1.14
CA THR A 61 -8.66 12.60 -1.89
C THR A 61 -9.69 11.94 -0.99
N VAL A 62 -9.30 11.52 0.22
CA VAL A 62 -10.19 10.92 1.22
C VAL A 62 -11.29 11.90 1.62
N GLN A 63 -10.96 13.15 1.97
CA GLN A 63 -11.96 14.14 2.34
C GLN A 63 -12.93 14.43 1.18
N GLN A 64 -12.41 14.54 -0.06
CA GLN A 64 -13.25 14.71 -1.24
C GLN A 64 -14.23 13.53 -1.41
N VAL A 65 -13.75 12.29 -1.27
CA VAL A 65 -14.59 11.08 -1.41
C VAL A 65 -15.65 11.05 -0.30
N ARG A 66 -15.28 11.32 0.96
CA ARG A 66 -16.26 11.36 2.06
C ARG A 66 -17.35 12.39 1.82
N GLN A 67 -16.98 13.58 1.35
CA GLN A 67 -17.92 14.63 1.01
C GLN A 67 -18.82 14.24 -0.17
N GLN A 68 -18.24 13.68 -1.23
CA GLN A 68 -18.95 13.31 -2.46
C GLN A 68 -19.99 12.21 -2.22
N TYR A 69 -19.67 11.21 -1.41
CA TYR A 69 -20.55 10.06 -1.15
C TYR A 69 -21.33 10.17 0.16
N GLY A 70 -21.14 11.23 0.95
CA GLY A 70 -21.84 11.45 2.22
C GLY A 70 -21.63 10.32 3.23
N CYS A 71 -20.43 9.73 3.25
CA CYS A 71 -20.14 8.53 4.03
C CYS A 71 -19.30 8.82 5.28
N ASP A 72 -19.66 8.20 6.41
CA ASP A 72 -18.92 8.34 7.66
C ASP A 72 -17.58 7.59 7.60
N ARG A 73 -17.53 6.49 6.85
CA ARG A 73 -16.37 5.61 6.69
C ARG A 73 -16.09 5.27 5.23
N LEU A 74 -14.87 4.83 4.93
CA LEU A 74 -14.44 4.38 3.61
C LEU A 74 -13.45 3.21 3.69
N ASN A 75 -13.13 2.60 2.55
CA ASN A 75 -12.07 1.63 2.41
C ASN A 75 -10.79 2.28 1.84
N LEU A 76 -9.62 1.84 2.31
CA LEU A 76 -8.32 2.18 1.73
C LEU A 76 -7.70 0.95 1.07
N VAL A 77 -7.15 1.14 -0.12
CA VAL A 77 -6.33 0.14 -0.82
C VAL A 77 -4.95 0.74 -1.06
N GLY A 78 -3.92 0.20 -0.41
CA GLY A 78 -2.54 0.65 -0.59
C GLY A 78 -1.72 -0.38 -1.36
N HIS A 79 -1.20 0.01 -2.52
CA HIS A 79 -0.30 -0.86 -3.29
C HIS A 79 1.16 -0.55 -2.96
N SER A 80 1.98 -1.57 -2.69
CA SER A 80 3.41 -1.40 -2.41
C SER A 80 3.61 -0.36 -1.31
N ALA A 81 4.35 0.72 -1.57
CA ALA A 81 4.53 1.81 -0.61
C ALA A 81 3.23 2.45 -0.11
N GLY A 82 2.16 2.45 -0.92
CA GLY A 82 0.87 2.99 -0.53
C GLY A 82 0.28 2.33 0.72
N GLY A 83 0.55 1.04 0.96
CA GLY A 83 0.01 0.35 2.14
C GLY A 83 0.63 0.81 3.46
N TRP A 84 1.95 0.99 3.51
CA TRP A 84 2.60 1.48 4.73
C TRP A 84 2.43 3.00 4.90
N ILE A 85 2.30 3.76 3.81
CA ILE A 85 1.90 5.19 3.87
C ILE A 85 0.48 5.30 4.44
N ALA A 86 -0.46 4.45 4.01
CA ALA A 86 -1.80 4.41 4.58
C ALA A 86 -1.79 4.10 6.08
N ARG A 87 -0.89 3.25 6.57
CA ARG A 87 -0.72 3.01 8.01
C ARG A 87 -0.29 4.28 8.77
N ILE A 88 0.56 5.13 8.18
CA ILE A 88 0.90 6.44 8.76
C ILE A 88 -0.35 7.35 8.79
N TYR A 89 -1.16 7.33 7.72
CA TYR A 89 -2.39 8.12 7.61
C TYR A 89 -3.45 7.75 8.67
N LEU A 90 -3.57 6.47 9.03
CA LEU A 90 -4.42 6.03 10.14
C LEU A 90 -3.96 6.58 11.49
N GLY A 91 -2.68 6.89 11.60
CA GLY A 91 -1.92 7.11 12.83
C GLY A 91 -2.27 8.35 13.64
N GLU A 92 -2.01 8.25 14.95
CA GLU A 92 -2.14 9.33 15.94
C GLU A 92 -0.79 9.85 16.49
N VAL A 93 0.32 9.26 16.06
CA VAL A 93 1.68 9.75 16.33
C VAL A 93 2.10 10.67 15.17
N PRO A 94 2.54 11.92 15.47
CA PRO A 94 3.09 12.83 14.48
C PRO A 94 4.19 12.20 13.62
N TYR A 95 3.97 12.14 12.32
CA TYR A 95 4.99 11.82 11.33
C TYR A 95 5.82 13.07 11.01
N THR A 96 6.76 13.39 11.90
CA THR A 96 7.70 14.52 11.78
C THR A 96 9.14 14.04 11.89
N ILE A 97 9.41 12.89 11.26
CA ILE A 97 10.68 12.22 11.39
C ILE A 97 11.75 12.78 10.47
N HIS A 98 11.48 13.73 9.57
CA HIS A 98 12.46 14.32 8.67
C HIS A 98 12.69 15.81 8.96
N PRO A 99 13.93 16.33 8.77
CA PRO A 99 14.19 17.77 8.92
C PRO A 99 13.30 18.67 8.04
N SER A 100 12.87 18.17 6.88
CA SER A 100 11.98 18.88 5.96
C SER A 100 10.53 18.99 6.44
N ASP A 101 10.14 18.26 7.50
CA ASP A 101 8.78 18.26 8.01
C ASP A 101 8.45 19.57 8.74
N GLY A 102 9.45 20.25 9.32
CA GLY A 102 9.28 21.56 9.97
C GLY A 102 8.23 21.52 11.09
N ASP A 103 7.37 22.54 11.15
CA ASP A 103 6.30 22.67 12.16
C ASP A 103 4.98 22.00 11.75
N ARG A 104 4.98 21.12 10.74
CA ARG A 104 3.78 20.39 10.35
C ARG A 104 3.30 19.50 11.50
N SER A 105 1.99 19.38 11.68
CA SER A 105 1.43 18.45 12.68
C SER A 105 1.82 17.00 12.40
N GLY A 106 1.92 16.61 11.13
CA GLY A 106 2.20 15.24 10.71
C GLY A 106 1.15 14.25 11.23
N LEU A 107 -0.08 14.69 11.47
CA LEU A 107 -1.08 13.97 12.24
C LEU A 107 -2.43 13.96 11.51
N TRP A 108 -2.87 12.76 11.09
CA TRP A 108 -4.08 12.58 10.27
C TRP A 108 -5.23 11.87 11.00
N LYS A 109 -4.92 10.94 11.91
CA LYS A 109 -5.90 10.21 12.74
C LYS A 109 -7.06 9.63 11.93
N ALA A 110 -6.75 8.98 10.80
CA ALA A 110 -7.80 8.52 9.90
C ALA A 110 -8.53 7.25 10.35
N HIS A 111 -8.00 6.54 11.36
CA HIS A 111 -8.58 5.27 11.84
C HIS A 111 -10.09 5.31 12.18
N PRO A 112 -10.71 6.39 12.71
CA PRO A 112 -12.13 6.38 13.02
C PRO A 112 -13.04 6.29 11.79
N TYR A 113 -12.57 6.80 10.64
CA TYR A 113 -13.33 6.86 9.38
C TYR A 113 -12.77 5.96 8.28
N VAL A 114 -11.85 5.05 8.60
CA VAL A 114 -11.43 3.97 7.71
C VAL A 114 -12.03 2.66 8.23
N ALA A 115 -12.72 1.92 7.36
CA ALA A 115 -13.30 0.62 7.66
C ALA A 115 -12.31 -0.51 7.45
N THR A 116 -11.70 -0.53 6.27
CA THR A 116 -10.79 -1.57 5.84
C THR A 116 -9.55 -0.93 5.22
N LEU A 117 -8.36 -1.46 5.55
CA LEU A 117 -7.13 -1.22 4.82
C LEU A 117 -6.71 -2.52 4.15
N VAL A 118 -6.76 -2.56 2.82
CA VAL A 118 -6.18 -3.63 2.00
C VAL A 118 -4.77 -3.21 1.56
N SER A 119 -3.76 -3.97 1.92
CA SER A 119 -2.40 -3.81 1.42
C SER A 119 -2.10 -4.84 0.33
N LEU A 120 -1.58 -4.37 -0.80
CA LEU A 120 -1.30 -5.20 -2.00
C LEU A 120 0.22 -5.19 -2.22
N GLY A 121 0.90 -6.31 -1.94
CA GLY A 121 2.35 -6.44 -2.08
C GLY A 121 3.15 -5.40 -1.29
N THR A 122 2.59 -4.89 -0.20
CA THR A 122 3.20 -3.83 0.62
C THR A 122 4.28 -4.41 1.53
N PRO A 123 5.55 -3.99 1.43
CA PRO A 123 6.53 -4.35 2.45
C PRO A 123 6.18 -3.65 3.77
N HIS A 124 5.93 -4.42 4.82
CA HIS A 124 5.69 -3.95 6.18
C HIS A 124 6.97 -3.88 7.02
N ILE A 125 8.07 -4.39 6.48
CA ILE A 125 9.44 -4.29 6.99
C ILE A 125 10.39 -3.98 5.83
N SER A 126 11.54 -3.39 6.11
CA SER A 126 12.61 -3.21 5.12
C SER A 126 13.97 -3.08 5.81
N GLN A 127 15.01 -3.66 5.22
CA GLN A 127 16.41 -3.39 5.61
C GLN A 127 17.07 -2.35 4.69
N GLU A 128 16.40 -1.96 3.61
CA GLU A 128 16.89 -1.01 2.62
C GLU A 128 17.03 0.39 3.24
N ARG A 129 18.23 0.96 3.15
CA ARG A 129 18.59 2.24 3.79
C ARG A 129 17.57 3.37 3.57
N TRP A 130 17.01 3.46 2.36
CA TRP A 130 16.13 4.57 1.98
C TRP A 130 14.70 4.43 2.53
N THR A 131 14.16 3.22 2.54
CA THR A 131 12.77 2.99 3.02
C THR A 131 12.72 2.68 4.51
N ARG A 132 13.82 2.18 5.09
CA ARG A 132 13.94 1.76 6.48
C ARG A 132 13.46 2.81 7.48
N ARG A 133 13.89 4.07 7.38
CA ARG A 133 13.49 5.12 8.36
C ARG A 133 11.97 5.28 8.46
N ASN A 134 11.28 5.26 7.32
CA ASN A 134 9.83 5.44 7.26
C ASN A 134 9.09 4.19 7.74
N LEU A 135 9.60 3.01 7.38
CA LEU A 135 9.03 1.73 7.79
C LEU A 135 9.28 1.42 9.27
N ASP A 136 10.43 1.77 9.81
CA ASP A 136 10.75 1.67 11.24
C ASP A 136 9.78 2.55 12.04
N PHE A 137 9.51 3.79 11.60
CA PHE A 137 8.47 4.62 12.22
C PHE A 137 7.11 3.92 12.26
N VAL A 138 6.68 3.30 11.14
CA VAL A 138 5.40 2.57 11.09
C VAL A 138 5.41 1.37 12.02
N LYS A 139 6.49 0.58 12.01
CA LYS A 139 6.63 -0.63 12.82
C LYS A 139 6.62 -0.31 14.31
N ASP A 140 7.34 0.73 14.72
CA ASP A 140 7.54 1.07 16.12
C ASP A 140 6.30 1.74 16.74
N ASN A 141 5.57 2.54 15.94
CA ASN A 141 4.40 3.29 16.43
C ASN A 141 3.06 2.59 16.18
N TYR A 142 2.99 1.72 15.16
CA TYR A 142 1.77 1.05 14.74
C TYR A 142 2.02 -0.45 14.48
N PRO A 143 2.56 -1.24 15.43
CA PRO A 143 2.88 -2.64 15.20
C PRO A 143 1.66 -3.47 14.80
N GLY A 144 1.84 -4.36 13.81
CA GLY A 144 0.79 -5.24 13.30
C GLY A 144 -0.44 -4.49 12.78
N ALA A 145 -1.58 -5.17 12.82
CA ALA A 145 -2.91 -4.61 12.68
C ALA A 145 -3.28 -3.78 13.93
N PHE A 146 -2.70 -2.58 14.01
CA PHE A 146 -2.65 -1.80 15.24
C PHE A 146 -4.01 -1.29 15.74
N TYR A 147 -4.86 -0.80 14.84
CA TYR A 147 -6.15 -0.20 15.19
C TYR A 147 -7.29 -1.24 15.16
N PRO A 148 -7.91 -1.60 16.30
CA PRO A 148 -8.91 -2.68 16.36
C PRO A 148 -10.21 -2.37 15.61
N ASN A 149 -10.50 -1.09 15.37
CA ASN A 149 -11.66 -0.63 14.60
C ASN A 149 -11.43 -0.63 13.08
N VAL A 150 -10.21 -0.91 12.62
CA VAL A 150 -9.85 -1.02 11.20
C VAL A 150 -9.58 -2.49 10.88
N ARG A 151 -10.23 -3.00 9.85
CA ARG A 151 -9.93 -4.34 9.32
C ARG A 151 -8.69 -4.27 8.43
N TYR A 152 -7.65 -5.05 8.73
CA TYR A 152 -6.43 -5.10 7.93
C TYR A 152 -6.42 -6.36 7.08
N ILE A 153 -6.33 -6.19 5.77
CA ILE A 153 -6.19 -7.28 4.80
C ILE A 153 -4.83 -7.12 4.13
N CYS A 154 -3.99 -8.14 4.17
CA CYS A 154 -2.68 -8.12 3.53
C CYS A 154 -2.62 -9.20 2.45
N VAL A 155 -2.39 -8.78 1.22
CA VAL A 155 -2.37 -9.66 0.05
C VAL A 155 -0.95 -9.69 -0.53
N ALA A 156 -0.34 -10.86 -0.49
CA ALA A 156 0.98 -11.12 -1.06
C ALA A 156 0.86 -11.93 -2.36
N GLY A 157 1.55 -11.50 -3.41
CA GLY A 157 1.69 -12.24 -4.66
C GLY A 157 2.82 -13.27 -4.58
N LYS A 158 2.60 -14.45 -5.16
CA LYS A 158 3.58 -15.53 -5.25
C LYS A 158 3.81 -15.92 -6.70
N SER A 159 4.80 -15.29 -7.33
CA SER A 159 5.12 -15.49 -8.75
C SER A 159 6.58 -15.80 -9.03
N ILE A 160 7.50 -15.23 -8.24
CA ILE A 160 8.94 -15.35 -8.47
C ILE A 160 9.62 -15.79 -7.18
N GLN A 161 10.28 -16.95 -7.23
CA GLN A 161 11.32 -17.28 -6.26
C GLN A 161 12.59 -16.50 -6.61
N GLY A 162 13.16 -15.78 -5.65
CA GLY A 162 14.42 -15.08 -5.81
C GLY A 162 15.57 -16.08 -5.98
N SER A 163 16.40 -15.87 -6.98
CA SER A 163 17.56 -16.69 -7.26
C SER A 163 18.68 -15.81 -7.80
N ARG A 164 19.89 -15.93 -7.24
CA ARG A 164 21.07 -15.16 -7.67
C ARG A 164 21.35 -15.28 -9.17
N TRP A 165 20.98 -16.41 -9.78
CA TRP A 165 21.29 -16.71 -11.19
C TRP A 165 20.11 -16.55 -12.13
N ARG A 166 18.89 -16.91 -11.70
CA ARG A 166 17.70 -16.93 -12.58
C ARG A 166 16.83 -15.68 -12.47
N SER A 167 16.78 -15.07 -11.30
CA SER A 167 15.85 -13.99 -10.95
C SER A 167 16.55 -13.00 -10.01
N TRP A 168 17.78 -12.59 -10.40
CA TRP A 168 18.68 -11.78 -9.57
C TRP A 168 18.03 -10.49 -9.05
N PHE A 169 17.21 -9.84 -9.86
CA PHE A 169 16.51 -8.62 -9.45
C PHE A 169 15.54 -8.87 -8.28
N ALA A 170 14.76 -9.96 -8.33
CA ALA A 170 13.88 -10.35 -7.23
C ALA A 170 14.70 -10.75 -6.00
N TYR A 171 15.75 -11.57 -6.19
CA TYR A 171 16.67 -11.95 -5.11
C TYR A 171 17.24 -10.72 -4.38
N SER A 172 17.76 -9.74 -5.12
CA SER A 172 18.35 -8.52 -4.58
C SER A 172 17.32 -7.66 -3.86
N SER A 173 16.10 -7.57 -4.39
CA SER A 173 15.00 -6.84 -3.75
C SER A 173 14.58 -7.50 -2.43
N TYR A 174 14.46 -8.82 -2.41
CA TYR A 174 14.06 -9.59 -1.23
C TYR A 174 15.15 -9.54 -0.16
N GLU A 175 16.42 -9.70 -0.53
CA GLU A 175 17.57 -9.58 0.37
C GLU A 175 17.61 -8.20 1.05
N GLN A 176 17.35 -7.11 0.30
CA GLN A 176 17.25 -5.76 0.88
C GLN A 176 15.99 -5.56 1.73
N THR A 177 14.93 -6.34 1.51
CA THR A 177 13.66 -6.18 2.24
C THR A 177 13.67 -6.96 3.55
N CYS A 178 13.99 -8.26 3.50
CA CYS A 178 13.90 -9.17 4.66
C CYS A 178 15.23 -9.82 5.06
N GLY A 179 16.34 -9.54 4.35
CA GLY A 179 17.65 -10.11 4.64
C GLY A 179 17.90 -11.47 4.00
N ASP A 180 16.95 -11.99 3.22
CA ASP A 180 17.07 -13.27 2.53
C ASP A 180 16.51 -13.16 1.10
N GLY A 181 17.40 -13.35 0.12
CA GLY A 181 17.05 -13.26 -1.28
C GLY A 181 16.39 -14.51 -1.87
N ASP A 182 16.54 -15.68 -1.25
CA ASP A 182 15.98 -16.95 -1.75
C ASP A 182 14.57 -17.18 -1.19
N ARG A 183 13.68 -16.23 -1.50
CA ARG A 183 12.30 -16.20 -1.02
C ARG A 183 11.31 -16.15 -2.16
N TRP A 184 10.08 -16.56 -1.89
CA TRP A 184 8.96 -16.37 -2.81
C TRP A 184 8.36 -14.99 -2.64
N GLY A 185 7.93 -14.39 -3.75
CA GLY A 185 7.28 -13.08 -3.75
C GLY A 185 6.72 -12.71 -5.11
N ASP A 186 6.32 -11.45 -5.24
CA ASP A 186 5.67 -10.90 -6.43
C ASP A 186 6.67 -10.33 -7.46
N GLY A 187 7.96 -10.56 -7.22
CA GLY A 187 9.10 -10.05 -7.98
C GLY A 187 9.72 -8.77 -7.44
N ILE A 188 9.12 -8.14 -6.42
CA ILE A 188 9.63 -6.96 -5.72
C ILE A 188 9.60 -7.18 -4.20
N THR A 189 8.44 -7.56 -3.67
CA THR A 189 8.22 -7.77 -2.24
C THR A 189 8.17 -9.28 -1.94
N PRO A 190 8.99 -9.79 -1.01
CA PRO A 190 8.88 -11.18 -0.55
C PRO A 190 7.61 -11.36 0.29
N ILE A 191 7.01 -12.55 0.25
CA ILE A 191 5.74 -12.84 0.94
C ILE A 191 5.82 -12.47 2.42
N GLU A 192 6.89 -12.87 3.10
CA GLU A 192 7.06 -12.66 4.53
C GLU A 192 7.08 -11.17 4.93
N ALA A 193 7.50 -10.29 4.03
CA ALA A 193 7.45 -8.85 4.26
C ALA A 193 6.08 -8.25 3.90
N ALA A 194 5.29 -8.93 3.07
CA ALA A 194 3.96 -8.49 2.66
C ALA A 194 2.84 -8.89 3.63
N LEU A 195 3.11 -9.82 4.54
CA LEU A 195 2.17 -10.22 5.60
C LEU A 195 2.36 -9.33 6.85
N LEU A 196 1.30 -9.21 7.65
CA LEU A 196 1.28 -8.36 8.84
C LEU A 196 0.63 -9.09 10.02
N ASP A 197 1.30 -9.07 11.18
CA ASP A 197 0.76 -9.67 12.40
C ASP A 197 -0.60 -9.08 12.77
N GLY A 198 -1.56 -9.93 13.12
CA GLY A 198 -2.93 -9.53 13.46
C GLY A 198 -3.82 -9.14 12.28
N ALA A 199 -3.31 -9.12 11.04
CA ALA A 199 -4.10 -8.90 9.84
C ALA A 199 -4.65 -10.22 9.26
N GLU A 200 -5.67 -10.11 8.40
CA GLU A 200 -6.09 -11.21 7.52
C GLU A 200 -5.10 -11.31 6.35
N ASN A 201 -4.29 -12.36 6.37
CA ASN A 201 -3.16 -12.55 5.48
C ASN A 201 -3.49 -13.54 4.36
N HIS A 202 -3.35 -13.11 3.11
CA HIS A 202 -3.66 -13.91 1.92
C HIS A 202 -2.47 -13.95 0.97
N VAL A 203 -2.22 -15.14 0.41
CA VAL A 203 -1.19 -15.33 -0.63
C VAL A 203 -1.90 -15.75 -1.92
N LEU A 204 -1.64 -15.05 -3.02
CA LEU A 204 -2.20 -15.33 -4.33
C LEU A 204 -1.11 -15.82 -5.28
N ASP A 205 -1.27 -17.04 -5.79
CA ASP A 205 -0.35 -17.62 -6.77
C ASP A 205 -0.43 -16.88 -8.11
N HIS A 206 0.71 -16.77 -8.79
CA HIS A 206 0.84 -16.16 -10.12
C HIS A 206 0.43 -14.67 -10.20
N VAL A 207 0.49 -13.94 -9.08
CA VAL A 207 0.28 -12.50 -9.01
C VAL A 207 1.61 -11.74 -8.87
N TYR A 208 1.92 -10.89 -9.85
CA TYR A 208 3.12 -10.04 -9.88
C TYR A 208 2.88 -8.67 -9.25
N HIS A 209 3.97 -7.99 -8.91
CA HIS A 209 3.92 -6.68 -8.25
C HIS A 209 3.28 -5.59 -9.12
N SER A 210 3.52 -5.62 -10.42
CA SER A 210 3.18 -4.54 -11.35
C SER A 210 2.71 -5.11 -12.69
N PRO A 211 1.92 -4.36 -13.47
CA PRO A 211 1.36 -4.85 -14.72
C PRO A 211 2.45 -5.28 -15.69
N ARG A 212 2.30 -6.49 -16.26
CA ARG A 212 3.19 -7.07 -17.27
C ARG A 212 2.35 -7.77 -18.35
N PRO A 213 2.77 -7.75 -19.62
CA PRO A 213 2.06 -8.45 -20.68
C PRO A 213 1.87 -9.94 -20.36
N GLY A 214 0.64 -10.43 -20.46
CA GLY A 214 0.29 -11.85 -20.27
C GLY A 214 0.44 -12.37 -18.84
N GLN A 215 0.58 -11.50 -17.84
CA GLN A 215 0.71 -11.88 -16.43
C GLN A 215 -0.26 -11.07 -15.57
N PHE A 216 -0.81 -11.71 -14.54
CA PHE A 216 -1.68 -11.02 -13.60
C PHE A 216 -0.87 -10.24 -12.56
N TRP A 217 -1.39 -9.08 -12.17
CA TRP A 217 -0.88 -8.29 -11.05
C TRP A 217 -2.06 -7.92 -10.15
N TYR A 218 -1.81 -7.27 -9.01
CA TYR A 218 -2.86 -6.96 -8.03
C TYR A 218 -4.05 -6.18 -8.61
N GLY A 219 -3.83 -5.38 -9.65
CA GLY A 219 -4.87 -4.60 -10.34
C GLY A 219 -5.55 -5.29 -11.52
N SER A 220 -5.19 -6.54 -11.84
CA SER A 220 -5.87 -7.30 -12.88
C SER A 220 -7.27 -7.72 -12.43
N GLU A 221 -8.28 -7.59 -13.28
CA GLU A 221 -9.69 -7.83 -12.91
C GLU A 221 -9.93 -9.16 -12.14
N PRO A 222 -9.39 -10.33 -12.56
CA PRO A 222 -9.59 -11.59 -11.83
C PRO A 222 -8.94 -11.61 -10.44
N VAL A 223 -7.88 -10.81 -10.24
CA VAL A 223 -7.20 -10.68 -8.95
C VAL A 223 -7.93 -9.68 -8.06
N VAL A 224 -8.42 -8.58 -8.64
CA VAL A 224 -9.27 -7.60 -7.94
C VAL A 224 -10.49 -8.27 -7.33
N LYS A 225 -11.21 -9.10 -8.10
CA LYS A 225 -12.38 -9.84 -7.60
C LYS A 225 -12.09 -10.71 -6.38
N GLN A 226 -10.86 -11.17 -6.20
CA GLN A 226 -10.48 -11.97 -5.04
C GLN A 226 -10.31 -11.09 -3.80
N TRP A 227 -9.44 -10.09 -3.83
CA TRP A 227 -9.17 -9.28 -2.64
C TRP A 227 -10.26 -8.24 -2.35
N ALA A 228 -11.00 -7.78 -3.36
CA ALA A 228 -12.10 -6.82 -3.19
C ALA A 228 -13.27 -7.42 -2.41
N SER A 229 -13.38 -8.75 -2.34
CA SER A 229 -14.38 -9.44 -1.50
C SER A 229 -14.24 -9.16 0.00
N TYR A 230 -13.08 -8.63 0.43
CA TYR A 230 -12.83 -8.25 1.82
C TYR A 230 -13.14 -6.78 2.14
N LEU A 231 -13.47 -5.96 1.12
CA LEU A 231 -13.90 -4.58 1.33
C LEU A 231 -15.25 -4.53 2.05
N ALA A 232 -15.46 -3.46 2.83
CA ALA A 232 -16.69 -3.24 3.60
C ALA A 232 -17.75 -2.47 2.79
#